data_AF-A0AAW2YKI8-F1
#
_entry.id   AF-A0AAW2YKI8-F1
#
_cell.length_a   1.000
_cell.length_b   1.000
_cell.length_c   1.000
_cell.angle_alpha   90.00
_cell.angle_beta   90.00
_cell.angle_gamma   90.00
#
_symmetry.space_group_name_H-M   'P 1'
#
loop_
_entity.id
_entity.type
_entity.pdbx_description
1 polymer ?
#
loop_
_entity_poly.entity_id
_entity_poly.type
_entity_poly.pdbx_seq_one_letter_code
_entity_poly.pdbx_strand_id
1 'polypeptide(L)'
;MFEMNFTTNTTNSTGIPTQLFDQPSSIYISYIFVVAYTIWTACTILLVVWRRNHQPLKARLPWIITFYLALSWVTVIVFSIRIVTGRPKFPCLVITAAYNIGMPLVFVPHILRCSRLFFIYRLCKLKTHINLFSRSSSGDAIDSDQDSTQMIITPTTPGTTIIPIVAVDEKEDVSLTRKSALIKVISKLISTPIMGTFTIIATFLQLCVWITSSGIISIYQPEYMSFKGCDLTTSGNVAIVIGIVYTLIDIMFVIMLFKVKDTWGIKYETLFVTIVWAALIILFAVLINIPVYNQEYDYYFPCFYILFIGFFIEGLVCGLLPALLSFKSSPSQEKQLENSNGLQSILDVDAYRAKFLTFCVRSFCPENLLCWEDIQKYNRTAHAESRAEFAELILNKFVRDGAPVQLNMPASFKQKIQEINSALESFKADKQPVPDNLLLPLENHCIRDLGDSFERFILTRAYTNIQKEIQIQKDQNVLLEETGLNEI
;
A
#
# COMPACT_ATOMS: atom_id res chain seq x y z
N MET A 1 29.01 38.73 -4.55
CA MET A 1 29.38 40.06 -5.06
C MET A 1 28.15 40.67 -5.74
N PHE A 2 27.11 40.91 -4.95
CA PHE A 2 25.96 41.77 -5.27
C PHE A 2 26.09 42.89 -4.22
N GLU A 3 26.48 44.10 -4.62
CA GLU A 3 26.44 45.24 -3.71
C GLU A 3 24.98 45.59 -3.44
N MET A 4 24.46 45.12 -2.31
CA MET A 4 23.20 45.64 -1.75
C MET A 4 23.50 47.01 -1.16
N ASN A 5 23.40 48.05 -1.99
CA ASN A 5 23.35 49.43 -1.52
C ASN A 5 22.09 49.60 -0.67
N PHE A 6 22.25 49.55 0.66
CA PHE A 6 21.25 49.96 1.63
C PHE A 6 21.03 51.46 1.50
N THR A 7 20.09 51.87 0.64
CA THR A 7 19.66 53.25 0.53
C THR A 7 19.03 53.72 1.85
N THR A 8 19.51 54.86 2.31
CA THR A 8 19.11 55.59 3.51
C THR A 8 17.61 55.89 3.51
N ASN A 9 17.01 55.76 4.70
CA ASN A 9 15.60 55.99 5.02
C ASN A 9 15.09 57.35 4.51
N THR A 10 14.48 57.38 3.33
CA THR A 10 13.59 58.47 2.93
C THR A 10 12.24 58.25 3.60
N THR A 11 11.98 58.97 4.70
CA THR A 11 10.64 59.06 5.30
C THR A 11 9.69 59.70 4.29
N ASN A 12 8.76 58.92 3.74
CA ASN A 12 7.63 59.48 3.01
C ASN A 12 6.80 60.35 3.98
N SER A 13 6.33 61.50 3.51
CA SER A 13 5.60 62.51 4.27
C SER A 13 4.24 62.06 4.83
N THR A 14 3.86 60.79 4.62
CA THR A 14 2.61 60.20 5.12
C THR A 14 2.77 59.53 6.50
N GLY A 15 3.98 59.48 7.08
CA GLY A 15 4.21 58.82 8.37
C GLY A 15 3.99 57.31 8.36
N ILE A 16 3.74 56.72 7.18
CA ILE A 16 3.65 55.28 6.99
C ILE A 16 5.08 54.75 6.90
N PRO A 17 5.50 53.83 7.78
CA PRO A 17 6.84 53.29 7.77
C PRO A 17 7.19 52.76 6.38
N THR A 18 8.33 53.24 5.86
CA THR A 18 9.02 52.74 4.68
C THR A 18 9.04 51.22 4.69
N GLN A 19 8.68 50.61 3.56
CA GLN A 19 8.62 49.16 3.32
C GLN A 19 9.59 48.39 4.21
N LEU A 20 9.07 47.65 5.19
CA LEU A 20 9.87 46.76 6.01
C LEU A 20 10.46 45.69 5.07
N PHE A 21 11.72 45.83 4.73
CA PHE A 21 12.44 44.81 3.99
C PHE A 21 12.59 43.58 4.88
N ASP A 22 12.51 42.38 4.28
CA ASP A 22 12.79 41.14 4.98
C ASP A 22 14.19 41.23 5.63
N GLN A 23 14.27 40.80 6.89
CA GLN A 23 15.51 40.88 7.65
C GLN A 23 16.58 40.00 6.97
N PRO A 24 17.85 40.43 6.93
CA PRO A 24 18.91 39.63 6.31
C PRO A 24 18.99 38.20 6.85
N SER A 25 18.68 38.00 8.13
CA SER A 25 18.64 36.69 8.78
C SER A 25 17.63 35.73 8.15
N SER A 26 16.41 36.17 7.85
CA SER A 26 15.37 35.30 7.27
C SER A 26 15.73 34.87 5.84
N ILE A 27 16.41 35.75 5.09
CA ILE A 27 16.97 35.45 3.77
C ILE A 27 18.06 34.38 3.87
N TYR A 28 19.04 34.54 4.78
CA TYR A 28 20.11 33.53 4.96
C TYR A 28 19.55 32.18 5.42
N ILE A 29 18.60 32.19 6.37
CA ILE A 29 17.92 30.97 6.83
C ILE A 29 17.19 30.29 5.67
N SER A 30 16.50 31.06 4.81
CA SER A 30 15.82 30.53 3.62
C SER A 30 16.79 29.83 2.69
N TYR A 31 17.94 30.44 2.39
CA TYR A 31 18.94 29.84 1.51
C TYR A 31 19.50 28.55 2.09
N ILE A 32 19.89 28.55 3.36
CA ILE A 32 20.39 27.36 4.05
C ILE A 32 19.33 26.26 3.99
N PHE A 33 18.08 26.60 4.29
CA PHE A 33 16.97 25.66 4.27
C PHE A 33 16.73 25.06 2.87
N VAL A 34 16.70 25.89 1.81
CA VAL A 34 16.51 25.40 0.44
C VAL A 34 17.63 24.48 0.00
N VAL A 35 18.88 24.85 0.27
CA VAL A 35 20.04 24.03 -0.10
C VAL A 35 20.00 22.71 0.64
N ALA A 36 19.79 22.74 1.97
CA ALA A 36 19.67 21.54 2.79
C ALA A 36 18.51 20.65 2.35
N TYR A 37 17.32 21.22 2.12
CA TYR A 37 16.13 20.50 1.68
C TYR A 37 16.34 19.90 0.27
N THR A 38 16.96 20.63 -0.65
CA THR A 38 17.26 20.14 -2.01
C THR A 38 18.21 18.95 -1.97
N ILE A 39 19.30 19.05 -1.21
CA ILE A 39 20.25 17.94 -1.05
C ILE A 39 19.54 16.73 -0.43
N TRP A 40 18.77 16.95 0.63
CA TRP A 40 18.02 15.90 1.31
C TRP A 40 17.01 15.21 0.39
N THR A 41 16.22 15.98 -0.37
CA THR A 41 15.24 15.44 -1.32
C THR A 41 15.94 14.66 -2.43
N ALA A 42 17.01 15.19 -3.02
CA ALA A 42 17.77 14.49 -4.07
C ALA A 42 18.32 13.16 -3.56
N CYS A 43 18.95 13.16 -2.38
CA CYS A 43 19.45 11.94 -1.73
C CYS A 43 18.33 10.93 -1.47
N THR A 44 17.17 11.38 -0.97
CA THR A 44 16.05 10.48 -0.67
C THR A 44 15.43 9.92 -1.95
N ILE A 45 15.28 10.71 -3.01
CA ILE A 45 14.83 10.23 -4.32
C ILE A 45 15.80 9.18 -4.87
N LEU A 46 17.11 9.44 -4.82
CA LEU A 46 18.13 8.47 -5.27
C LEU A 46 18.05 7.17 -4.48
N LEU A 47 17.90 7.25 -3.15
CA LEU A 47 17.75 6.06 -2.30
C LEU A 47 16.47 5.29 -2.61
N VAL A 48 15.33 5.97 -2.79
CA VAL A 48 14.03 5.35 -3.14
C VAL A 48 14.12 4.67 -4.50
N VAL A 49 14.73 5.30 -5.49
CA VAL A 49 14.90 4.75 -6.84
C VAL A 49 15.85 3.55 -6.81
N TRP A 50 16.99 3.67 -6.12
CA TRP A 50 17.97 2.58 -6.00
C TRP A 50 17.37 1.35 -5.30
N ARG A 51 16.60 1.57 -4.24
CA ARG A 51 16.02 0.50 -3.42
C ARG A 51 14.60 0.11 -3.82
N ARG A 52 14.07 0.61 -4.94
CA ARG A 52 12.66 0.47 -5.37
C ARG A 52 12.10 -0.97 -5.40
N ASN A 53 12.96 -1.96 -5.57
CA ASN A 53 12.57 -3.37 -5.64
C ASN A 53 12.45 -4.06 -4.27
N HIS A 54 12.85 -3.39 -3.17
CA HIS A 54 12.76 -3.95 -1.83
C HIS A 54 11.35 -3.77 -1.25
N GLN A 55 10.89 -4.76 -0.47
CA GLN A 55 9.49 -4.85 0.00
C GLN A 55 8.98 -3.59 0.73
N PRO A 56 9.73 -2.94 1.65
CA PRO A 56 9.24 -1.73 2.32
C PRO A 56 8.89 -0.61 1.34
N LEU A 57 9.67 -0.43 0.27
CA LEU A 57 9.40 0.59 -0.75
C LEU A 57 8.38 0.11 -1.79
N LYS A 58 8.47 -1.16 -2.22
CA LYS A 58 7.53 -1.77 -3.18
C LYS A 58 6.08 -1.69 -2.67
N ALA A 59 5.86 -1.92 -1.37
CA ALA A 59 4.56 -1.80 -0.74
C ALA A 59 3.98 -0.37 -0.81
N ARG A 60 4.83 0.67 -0.82
CA ARG A 60 4.43 2.09 -0.80
C ARG A 60 4.36 2.74 -2.20
N LEU A 61 4.65 1.99 -3.26
CA LEU A 61 4.81 2.47 -4.64
C LEU A 61 5.92 3.54 -4.75
N PRO A 62 7.15 3.15 -5.10
CA PRO A 62 8.29 4.08 -5.17
C PRO A 62 8.01 5.32 -6.01
N TRP A 63 7.24 5.20 -7.09
CA TRP A 63 6.87 6.32 -7.94
C TRP A 63 5.98 7.36 -7.22
N ILE A 64 5.05 6.94 -6.36
CA ILE A 64 4.20 7.86 -5.57
C ILE A 64 5.08 8.65 -4.60
N ILE A 65 6.04 7.98 -3.95
CA ILE A 65 6.99 8.62 -3.05
C ILE A 65 7.85 9.64 -3.82
N THR A 66 8.42 9.25 -4.96
CA THR A 66 9.25 10.15 -5.78
C THR A 66 8.45 11.35 -6.29
N PHE A 67 7.21 11.13 -6.75
CA PHE A 67 6.33 12.19 -7.22
C PHE A 67 5.99 13.17 -6.10
N TYR A 68 5.64 12.67 -4.91
CA TYR A 68 5.43 13.48 -3.71
C TYR A 68 6.66 14.33 -3.38
N LEU A 69 7.85 13.72 -3.31
CA LEU A 69 9.10 14.41 -2.96
C LEU A 69 9.45 15.51 -3.97
N ALA A 70 9.17 15.27 -5.26
CA ALA A 70 9.37 16.28 -6.30
C ALA A 70 8.40 17.45 -6.14
N LEU A 71 7.12 17.18 -5.86
CA LEU A 71 6.11 18.22 -5.64
C LEU A 71 6.38 19.05 -4.38
N SER A 72 6.78 18.40 -3.28
CA SER A 72 7.13 19.09 -2.05
C SER A 72 8.37 19.98 -2.27
N TRP A 73 9.35 19.50 -3.03
CA TRP A 73 10.53 20.29 -3.42
C TRP A 73 10.21 21.51 -4.27
N VAL A 74 9.39 21.37 -5.31
CA VAL A 74 8.93 22.53 -6.11
C VAL A 74 8.22 23.54 -5.22
N THR A 75 7.34 23.06 -4.33
CA THR A 75 6.57 23.92 -3.41
C THR A 75 7.50 24.69 -2.47
N VAL A 76 8.44 23.99 -1.82
CA VAL A 76 9.44 24.61 -0.94
C VAL A 76 10.29 25.63 -1.68
N ILE A 77 10.76 25.33 -2.89
CA ILE A 77 11.56 26.26 -3.69
C ILE A 77 10.77 27.54 -4.00
N VAL A 78 9.52 27.43 -4.46
CA VAL A 78 8.72 28.60 -4.81
C VAL A 78 8.52 29.51 -3.60
N PHE A 79 8.21 28.94 -2.43
CA PHE A 79 8.04 29.69 -1.19
C PHE A 79 9.35 30.34 -0.71
N SER A 80 10.48 29.65 -0.84
CA SER A 80 11.76 30.21 -0.44
C SER A 80 12.29 31.28 -1.40
N ILE A 81 12.09 31.12 -2.71
CA ILE A 81 12.40 32.17 -3.69
C ILE A 81 11.62 33.43 -3.32
N ARG A 82 10.36 33.31 -2.89
CA ARG A 82 9.58 34.46 -2.42
C ARG A 82 10.23 35.22 -1.27
N ILE A 83 10.74 34.55 -0.23
CA ILE A 83 11.48 35.24 0.85
C ILE A 83 12.70 35.93 0.26
N VAL A 84 13.48 35.20 -0.53
CA VAL A 84 14.74 35.69 -1.08
C VAL A 84 14.55 36.94 -1.96
N THR A 85 13.53 36.96 -2.81
CA THR A 85 13.23 38.11 -3.68
C THR A 85 12.59 39.27 -2.94
N GLY A 86 12.06 39.01 -1.75
CA GLY A 86 11.23 39.94 -0.99
C GLY A 86 9.75 39.87 -1.41
N ARG A 87 8.87 39.93 -0.40
CA ARG A 87 7.41 39.91 -0.55
C ARG A 87 6.84 40.91 -1.56
N PRO A 88 7.25 42.21 -1.59
CA PRO A 88 6.63 43.18 -2.49
C PRO A 88 7.01 42.99 -3.97
N LYS A 89 8.08 42.23 -4.25
CA LYS A 89 8.59 42.00 -5.61
C LYS A 89 8.15 40.65 -6.19
N PHE A 90 7.89 39.66 -5.33
CA PHE A 90 7.54 38.32 -5.80
C PHE A 90 6.12 38.29 -6.41
N PRO A 91 5.92 37.72 -7.61
CA PRO A 91 4.61 37.72 -8.26
C PRO A 91 3.51 37.05 -7.43
N CYS A 92 2.43 37.78 -7.14
CA CYS A 92 1.29 37.23 -6.41
C CYS A 92 0.68 36.01 -7.11
N LEU A 93 0.61 36.03 -8.44
CA LEU A 93 0.14 34.91 -9.25
C LEU A 93 0.87 33.58 -8.94
N VAL A 94 2.20 33.64 -8.76
CA VAL A 94 3.01 32.44 -8.53
C VAL A 94 2.78 31.89 -7.12
N ILE A 95 2.65 32.78 -6.12
CA ILE A 95 2.41 32.34 -4.74
C ILE A 95 1.01 31.79 -4.56
N THR A 96 0.00 32.40 -5.19
CA THR A 96 -1.38 31.89 -5.14
C THR A 96 -1.49 30.54 -5.83
N ALA A 97 -0.82 30.36 -6.99
CA ALA A 97 -0.72 29.07 -7.64
C ALA A 97 -0.05 28.02 -6.74
N ALA A 98 1.08 28.35 -6.10
CA ALA A 98 1.78 27.43 -5.20
C ALA A 98 0.91 27.01 -4.00
N TYR A 99 0.15 27.92 -3.40
CA TYR A 99 -0.77 27.60 -2.31
C TYR A 99 -1.95 26.74 -2.77
N ASN A 100 -2.60 27.15 -3.85
CA ASN A 100 -3.86 26.53 -4.27
C ASN A 100 -3.67 25.23 -5.03
N ILE A 101 -2.51 25.03 -5.67
CA ILE A 101 -2.19 23.83 -6.44
C ILE A 101 -1.21 22.96 -5.66
N GLY A 102 -0.10 23.53 -5.16
CA GLY A 102 0.96 22.77 -4.49
C GLY A 102 0.47 22.02 -3.26
N MET A 103 -0.29 22.67 -2.36
CA MET A 103 -0.78 22.03 -1.14
C MET A 103 -1.67 20.81 -1.44
N PRO A 104 -2.75 20.91 -2.24
CA PRO A 104 -3.53 19.75 -2.69
C PRO A 104 -2.71 18.63 -3.30
N LEU A 105 -1.76 18.96 -4.17
CA LEU A 105 -0.93 17.97 -4.85
C LEU A 105 -0.01 17.21 -3.91
N VAL A 106 0.33 17.77 -2.75
CA VAL A 106 1.05 17.06 -1.69
C VAL A 106 0.14 16.06 -0.98
N PHE A 107 -1.12 16.40 -0.73
CA PHE A 107 -2.08 15.49 -0.08
C PHE A 107 -2.55 14.34 -0.98
N VAL A 108 -2.66 14.56 -2.30
CA VAL A 108 -3.17 13.55 -3.25
C VAL A 108 -2.38 12.22 -3.19
N PRO A 109 -1.03 12.20 -3.27
CA PRO A 109 -0.23 11.00 -3.07
C PRO A 109 -0.53 10.24 -1.76
N HIS A 110 -0.79 10.97 -0.68
CA HIS A 110 -1.10 10.40 0.63
C HIS A 110 -2.48 9.71 0.61
N ILE A 111 -3.52 10.42 0.13
CA ILE A 111 -4.88 9.88 -0.05
C ILE A 111 -4.89 8.64 -0.96
N LEU A 112 -4.15 8.69 -2.07
CA LEU A 112 -4.02 7.55 -2.99
C LEU A 112 -3.34 6.35 -2.34
N ARG A 113 -2.35 6.57 -1.47
CA ARG A 113 -1.72 5.50 -0.69
C ARG A 113 -2.70 4.84 0.26
N CYS A 114 -3.49 5.62 0.99
CA CYS A 114 -4.49 5.12 1.94
C CYS A 114 -5.58 4.31 1.22
N SER A 115 -6.16 4.88 0.16
CA SER A 115 -7.18 4.21 -0.64
C SER A 115 -6.67 2.90 -1.23
N ARG A 116 -5.45 2.89 -1.81
CA ARG A 116 -4.80 1.69 -2.32
C ARG A 116 -4.70 0.60 -1.25
N LEU A 117 -4.17 0.93 -0.07
CA LEU A 117 -3.97 -0.04 1.01
C LEU A 117 -5.30 -0.67 1.44
N PHE A 118 -6.35 0.14 1.56
CA PHE A 118 -7.70 -0.34 1.83
C PHE A 118 -8.23 -1.29 0.75
N PHE A 119 -8.09 -0.93 -0.53
CA PHE A 119 -8.58 -1.76 -1.63
C PHE A 119 -7.79 -3.06 -1.76
N ILE A 120 -6.46 -3.05 -1.57
CA ILE A 120 -5.63 -4.27 -1.55
C ILE A 120 -6.08 -5.21 -0.43
N TYR A 121 -6.35 -4.68 0.77
CA TYR A 121 -6.87 -5.47 1.89
C TYR A 121 -8.20 -6.15 1.52
N ARG A 122 -9.14 -5.38 0.96
CA ARG A 122 -10.45 -5.90 0.52
C ARG A 122 -10.30 -6.97 -0.56
N LEU A 123 -9.38 -6.75 -1.51
CA LEU A 123 -9.06 -7.69 -2.58
C LEU A 123 -8.53 -9.01 -2.03
N CYS A 124 -7.57 -8.98 -1.09
CA CYS A 124 -6.99 -10.18 -0.49
C CYS A 124 -8.05 -11.00 0.28
N LYS A 125 -8.93 -10.32 1.03
CA LYS A 125 -10.05 -10.97 1.71
C LYS A 125 -11.02 -11.63 0.72
N LEU A 126 -11.33 -10.94 -0.38
CA LEU A 126 -12.22 -11.47 -1.42
C LEU A 126 -11.62 -12.68 -2.15
N LYS A 127 -10.34 -12.61 -2.52
CA LYS A 127 -9.60 -13.74 -3.12
C LYS A 127 -9.64 -14.99 -2.24
N THR A 128 -9.41 -14.81 -0.94
CA THR A 128 -9.43 -15.92 0.04
C THR A 128 -10.83 -16.53 0.14
N HIS A 129 -11.87 -15.70 0.22
CA HIS A 129 -13.25 -16.19 0.28
C HIS A 129 -13.65 -16.93 -0.99
N ILE A 130 -13.24 -16.47 -2.17
CA ILE A 130 -13.51 -17.18 -3.43
C ILE A 130 -12.81 -18.53 -3.43
N ASN A 131 -11.55 -18.62 -3.00
CA ASN A 131 -10.86 -19.90 -2.96
C ASN A 131 -11.54 -20.91 -2.01
N LEU A 132 -11.84 -20.50 -0.78
CA LEU A 132 -12.52 -21.38 0.19
C LEU A 132 -13.87 -21.89 -0.34
N PHE A 133 -14.58 -21.03 -1.07
CA PHE A 133 -15.85 -21.38 -1.68
C PHE A 133 -15.71 -22.37 -2.85
N SER A 134 -14.77 -22.13 -3.76
CA SER A 134 -14.46 -23.07 -4.85
C SER A 134 -14.07 -24.45 -4.30
N ARG A 135 -13.39 -24.51 -3.14
CA ARG A 135 -13.06 -25.78 -2.49
C ARG A 135 -14.28 -26.53 -1.96
N SER A 136 -15.26 -25.83 -1.40
CA SER A 136 -16.49 -26.45 -0.93
C SER A 136 -17.27 -27.07 -2.08
N SER A 137 -17.30 -26.41 -3.24
CA SER A 137 -18.02 -26.90 -4.42
C SER A 137 -17.34 -28.09 -5.11
N SER A 138 -16.01 -28.18 -5.06
CA SER A 138 -15.27 -29.30 -5.70
C SER A 138 -15.11 -30.54 -4.81
N GLY A 139 -15.30 -30.42 -3.49
CA GLY A 139 -14.97 -31.47 -2.51
C GLY A 139 -16.00 -32.60 -2.40
N ASP A 140 -17.27 -32.36 -2.72
CA ASP A 140 -18.34 -33.33 -2.46
C ASP A 140 -18.67 -34.22 -3.67
N ALA A 141 -18.09 -33.97 -4.84
CA ALA A 141 -18.42 -34.71 -6.07
C ALA A 141 -17.48 -35.88 -6.39
N ILE A 142 -16.29 -35.96 -5.77
CA ILE A 142 -15.24 -36.92 -6.19
C ILE A 142 -15.16 -38.15 -5.29
N ASP A 143 -15.55 -38.06 -4.02
CA ASP A 143 -15.57 -39.22 -3.09
C ASP A 143 -16.91 -39.96 -3.05
N SER A 144 -17.96 -39.49 -3.73
CA SER A 144 -19.29 -40.14 -3.68
C SER A 144 -19.50 -41.27 -4.69
N ASP A 145 -18.57 -41.52 -5.61
CA ASP A 145 -18.79 -42.40 -6.76
C ASP A 145 -18.12 -43.80 -6.65
N GLN A 146 -17.55 -44.14 -5.48
CA GLN A 146 -16.85 -45.42 -5.29
C GLN A 146 -17.45 -46.41 -4.28
N ASP A 147 -18.64 -46.19 -3.71
CA ASP A 147 -19.21 -47.17 -2.77
C ASP A 147 -20.73 -47.43 -2.87
N SER A 148 -21.31 -47.28 -4.06
CA SER A 148 -22.70 -47.69 -4.33
C SER A 148 -22.81 -49.10 -4.92
N THR A 149 -22.08 -50.10 -4.38
CA THR A 149 -22.51 -51.51 -4.47
C THR A 149 -21.95 -52.42 -3.36
N GLN A 150 -22.03 -52.05 -2.08
CA GLN A 150 -22.17 -53.05 -1.00
C GLN A 150 -23.29 -52.66 -0.03
N MET A 151 -24.41 -53.34 -0.22
CA MET A 151 -25.57 -53.33 0.67
C MET A 151 -25.19 -54.06 1.97
N ILE A 152 -24.54 -53.36 2.91
CA ILE A 152 -24.42 -53.85 4.28
C ILE A 152 -25.79 -53.65 4.95
N ILE A 153 -26.53 -54.75 5.08
CA ILE A 153 -27.75 -54.83 5.89
C ILE A 153 -27.32 -54.74 7.36
N THR A 154 -27.32 -53.53 7.92
CA THR A 154 -27.22 -53.33 9.37
C THR A 154 -28.63 -53.39 9.97
N PRO A 155 -28.87 -54.15 11.06
CA PRO A 155 -30.19 -54.27 11.64
C PRO A 155 -30.65 -52.94 12.26
N THR A 156 -31.80 -52.47 11.77
CA THR A 156 -32.79 -51.57 12.37
C THR A 156 -32.44 -50.95 13.73
N THR A 157 -32.06 -49.67 13.71
CA THR A 157 -32.38 -48.73 14.79
C THR A 157 -33.36 -47.69 14.22
N PRO A 158 -34.56 -47.51 14.81
CA PRO A 158 -35.56 -46.58 14.30
C PRO A 158 -35.15 -45.14 14.63
N GLY A 159 -34.80 -44.35 13.61
CA GLY A 159 -34.49 -42.93 13.76
C GLY A 159 -33.37 -42.44 12.83
N THR A 160 -33.35 -42.87 11.56
CA THR A 160 -32.39 -42.32 10.59
C THR A 160 -33.06 -41.20 9.80
N THR A 161 -32.71 -39.96 10.16
CA THR A 161 -33.08 -38.76 9.39
C THR A 161 -32.31 -38.79 8.08
N ILE A 162 -33.02 -39.06 6.98
CA ILE A 162 -32.48 -38.92 5.62
C ILE A 162 -32.16 -37.44 5.42
N ILE A 163 -30.87 -37.09 5.37
CA ILE A 163 -30.44 -35.73 5.01
C ILE A 163 -30.62 -35.64 3.49
N PRO A 164 -31.51 -34.77 2.97
CA PRO A 164 -31.71 -34.65 1.54
C PRO A 164 -30.42 -34.16 0.87
N ILE A 165 -30.06 -34.81 -0.24
CA ILE A 165 -29.02 -34.36 -1.16
C ILE A 165 -29.41 -32.94 -1.59
N VAL A 166 -28.64 -31.96 -1.12
CA VAL A 166 -28.88 -30.54 -1.40
C VAL A 166 -28.55 -30.33 -2.87
N ALA A 167 -29.58 -30.11 -3.69
CA ALA A 167 -29.40 -29.62 -5.04
C ALA A 167 -28.60 -28.32 -4.96
N VAL A 168 -27.45 -28.27 -5.65
CA VAL A 168 -26.63 -27.07 -5.78
C VAL A 168 -27.52 -25.99 -6.39
N ASP A 169 -27.87 -24.99 -5.58
CA ASP A 169 -28.80 -23.92 -5.95
C ASP A 169 -28.15 -23.07 -7.04
N GLU A 170 -28.75 -22.99 -8.23
CA GLU A 170 -28.27 -22.22 -9.40
C GLU A 170 -27.95 -20.75 -9.07
N LYS A 171 -28.49 -20.23 -7.96
CA LYS A 171 -28.16 -18.91 -7.39
C LYS A 171 -26.69 -18.78 -6.98
N GLU A 172 -25.99 -19.88 -6.75
CA GLU A 172 -24.64 -19.91 -6.22
C GLU A 172 -23.59 -19.54 -7.29
N ASP A 173 -23.76 -20.01 -8.52
CA ASP A 173 -22.87 -19.70 -9.65
C ASP A 173 -22.93 -18.22 -10.07
N VAL A 174 -24.13 -17.63 -10.01
CA VAL A 174 -24.33 -16.20 -10.28
C VAL A 174 -23.55 -15.34 -9.25
N SER A 175 -23.44 -15.80 -8.00
CA SER A 175 -22.67 -15.12 -6.95
C SER A 175 -21.16 -15.15 -7.23
N LEU A 176 -20.62 -16.28 -7.68
CA LEU A 176 -19.20 -16.43 -7.99
C LEU A 176 -18.78 -15.55 -9.17
N THR A 177 -19.60 -15.51 -10.22
CA THR A 177 -19.37 -14.68 -11.41
C THR A 177 -19.31 -13.19 -11.05
N ARG A 178 -20.25 -12.72 -10.21
CA ARG A 178 -20.26 -11.34 -9.70
C ARG A 178 -19.01 -11.03 -8.86
N LYS A 179 -18.59 -11.95 -8.00
CA LYS A 179 -17.37 -11.78 -7.17
C LYS A 179 -16.10 -11.73 -8.02
N SER A 180 -16.00 -12.56 -9.06
CA SER A 180 -14.87 -12.53 -10.01
C SER A 180 -14.81 -11.21 -10.78
N ALA A 181 -15.95 -10.71 -11.27
CA ALA A 181 -16.03 -9.38 -11.89
C ALA A 181 -15.60 -8.27 -10.92
N LEU A 182 -16.03 -8.34 -9.66
CA LEU A 182 -15.64 -7.39 -8.62
C LEU A 182 -14.13 -7.41 -8.36
N ILE A 183 -13.48 -8.59 -8.33
CA ILE A 183 -12.02 -8.71 -8.22
C ILE A 183 -11.33 -7.99 -9.37
N LYS A 184 -11.79 -8.18 -10.61
CA LYS A 184 -11.21 -7.53 -11.80
C LYS A 184 -11.33 -6.00 -11.71
N VAL A 185 -12.49 -5.50 -11.29
CA VAL A 185 -12.71 -4.06 -11.10
C VAL A 185 -11.80 -3.49 -10.00
N ILE A 186 -11.74 -4.13 -8.82
CA ILE A 186 -10.91 -3.67 -7.71
C ILE A 186 -9.42 -3.74 -8.07
N SER A 187 -8.96 -4.82 -8.70
CA SER A 187 -7.58 -4.98 -9.17
C SER A 187 -7.20 -3.87 -10.15
N LYS A 188 -8.10 -3.56 -11.10
CA LYS A 188 -7.93 -2.45 -12.04
C LYS A 188 -7.87 -1.10 -11.31
N LEU A 189 -8.75 -0.83 -10.34
CA LEU A 189 -8.71 0.39 -9.52
C LEU A 189 -7.42 0.56 -8.73
N ILE A 190 -6.79 -0.53 -8.29
CA ILE A 190 -5.52 -0.53 -7.55
C ILE A 190 -4.31 -0.32 -8.48
N SER A 191 -4.49 -0.45 -9.79
CA SER A 191 -3.39 -0.38 -10.74
C SER A 191 -2.73 1.00 -10.77
N THR A 192 -1.40 1.01 -10.95
CA THR A 192 -0.61 2.24 -11.03
C THR A 192 -1.08 3.22 -12.11
N PRO A 193 -1.43 2.80 -13.35
CA PRO A 193 -1.91 3.71 -14.38
C PRO A 193 -3.20 4.45 -13.98
N ILE A 194 -4.12 3.76 -13.31
CA ILE A 194 -5.38 4.36 -12.86
C ILE A 194 -5.15 5.35 -11.73
N MET A 195 -4.26 5.05 -10.78
CA MET A 195 -3.86 6.01 -9.74
C MET A 195 -3.19 7.26 -10.33
N GLY A 196 -2.32 7.08 -11.33
CA GLY A 196 -1.75 8.20 -12.09
C GLY A 196 -2.83 9.02 -12.79
N THR A 197 -3.80 8.36 -13.42
CA THR A 197 -4.95 9.04 -14.06
C THR A 197 -5.78 9.83 -13.06
N PHE A 198 -6.11 9.26 -11.90
CA PHE A 198 -6.79 9.97 -10.81
C PHE A 198 -5.98 11.17 -10.30
N THR A 199 -4.67 11.05 -10.19
CA THR A 199 -3.78 12.16 -9.81
C THR A 199 -3.87 13.30 -10.82
N ILE A 200 -3.81 12.99 -12.12
CA ILE A 200 -3.91 14.00 -13.19
C ILE A 200 -5.30 14.68 -13.17
N ILE A 201 -6.37 13.90 -13.03
CA ILE A 201 -7.73 14.44 -12.94
C ILE A 201 -7.87 15.35 -11.71
N ALA A 202 -7.40 14.92 -10.54
CA ALA A 202 -7.43 15.72 -9.32
C ALA A 202 -6.63 17.03 -9.49
N THR A 203 -5.46 16.96 -10.14
CA THR A 203 -4.63 18.13 -10.47
C THR A 203 -5.39 19.12 -11.36
N PHE A 204 -6.04 18.61 -12.41
CA PHE A 204 -6.81 19.44 -13.35
C PHE A 204 -8.02 20.07 -12.67
N LEU A 205 -8.76 19.32 -11.86
CA LEU A 205 -9.88 19.85 -11.09
C LEU A 205 -9.42 20.95 -10.12
N GLN A 206 -8.29 20.74 -9.44
CA GLN A 206 -7.72 21.74 -8.54
C GLN A 206 -7.27 23.00 -9.29
N LEU A 207 -6.71 22.83 -10.49
CA LEU A 207 -6.36 23.96 -11.37
C LEU A 207 -7.61 24.76 -11.76
N CYS A 208 -8.72 24.10 -12.11
CA CYS A 208 -9.99 24.77 -12.38
C CYS A 208 -10.51 25.52 -11.15
N VAL A 209 -10.47 24.91 -9.97
CA VAL A 209 -10.86 25.55 -8.70
C VAL A 209 -10.00 26.80 -8.45
N TRP A 210 -8.69 26.72 -8.66
CA TRP A 210 -7.79 27.86 -8.51
C TRP A 210 -8.09 28.99 -9.52
N ILE A 211 -8.26 28.66 -10.81
CA ILE A 211 -8.54 29.68 -11.84
C ILE A 211 -9.85 30.40 -11.53
N THR A 212 -10.89 29.64 -11.18
CA THR A 212 -12.22 30.21 -10.87
C THR A 212 -12.20 31.02 -9.58
N SER A 213 -11.62 30.51 -8.49
CA SER A 213 -11.54 31.24 -7.22
C SER A 213 -10.68 32.49 -7.34
N SER A 214 -9.53 32.40 -8.04
CA SER A 214 -8.65 33.55 -8.26
C SER A 214 -9.29 34.59 -9.16
N GLY A 215 -10.04 34.17 -10.18
CA GLY A 215 -10.83 35.07 -11.03
C GLY A 215 -11.85 35.86 -10.22
N ILE A 216 -12.62 35.19 -9.35
CA ILE A 216 -13.59 35.85 -8.47
C ILE A 216 -12.90 36.81 -7.50
N ILE A 217 -11.82 36.38 -6.83
CA ILE A 217 -11.08 37.24 -5.89
C ILE A 217 -10.49 38.44 -6.61
N SER A 218 -9.99 38.29 -7.85
CA SER A 218 -9.40 39.38 -8.62
C SER A 218 -10.38 40.51 -8.98
N ILE A 219 -11.69 40.24 -8.99
CA ILE A 219 -12.72 41.27 -9.17
C ILE A 219 -12.73 42.23 -7.98
N TYR A 220 -12.54 41.70 -6.77
CA TYR A 220 -12.55 42.50 -5.54
C TYR A 220 -11.15 42.98 -5.14
N GLN A 221 -10.11 42.24 -5.53
CA GLN A 221 -8.71 42.50 -5.20
C GLN A 221 -7.84 42.26 -6.45
N PRO A 222 -7.73 43.25 -7.37
CA PRO A 222 -6.97 43.09 -8.63
C PRO A 222 -5.50 42.70 -8.45
N GLU A 223 -4.93 43.00 -7.28
CA GLU A 223 -3.55 42.63 -6.92
C GLU A 223 -3.34 41.12 -6.78
N TYR A 224 -4.41 40.33 -6.59
CA TYR A 224 -4.33 38.87 -6.37
C TYR A 224 -3.77 38.09 -7.57
N MET A 225 -4.02 38.57 -8.80
CA MET A 225 -3.49 37.98 -10.04
C MET A 225 -2.37 38.82 -10.65
N SER A 226 -1.80 39.74 -9.86
CA SER A 226 -0.76 40.65 -10.34
C SER A 226 0.62 40.00 -10.35
N PHE A 227 1.49 40.52 -11.22
CA PHE A 227 2.94 40.27 -11.15
C PHE A 227 3.64 41.10 -10.06
N LYS A 228 2.91 41.99 -9.37
CA LYS A 228 3.37 42.65 -8.14
C LYS A 228 3.21 41.72 -6.93
N GLY A 229 3.94 42.03 -5.86
CA GLY A 229 3.76 41.38 -4.58
C GLY A 229 2.38 41.61 -3.98
N CYS A 230 1.95 40.67 -3.14
CA CYS A 230 0.70 40.75 -2.38
C CYS A 230 0.89 40.26 -0.95
N ASP A 231 0.00 40.71 -0.08
CA ASP A 231 -0.05 40.28 1.31
C ASP A 231 -0.48 38.82 1.44
N LEU A 232 0.00 38.19 2.50
CA LEU A 232 -0.22 36.77 2.75
C LEU A 232 -1.67 36.45 3.18
N THR A 233 -2.41 37.44 3.69
CA THR A 233 -3.67 37.22 4.42
C THR A 233 -4.74 36.57 3.56
N THR A 234 -5.11 37.15 2.40
CA THR A 234 -6.15 36.57 1.53
C THR A 234 -5.71 35.20 0.99
N SER A 235 -4.51 35.12 0.43
CA SER A 235 -3.98 33.89 -0.20
C SER A 235 -3.80 32.75 0.81
N GLY A 236 -3.33 33.08 2.02
CA GLY A 236 -3.14 32.12 3.09
C GLY A 236 -4.46 31.64 3.69
N ASN A 237 -5.49 32.50 3.79
CA ASN A 237 -6.82 32.06 4.20
C ASN A 237 -7.44 31.06 3.22
N VAL A 238 -7.28 31.28 1.91
CA VAL A 238 -7.70 30.29 0.89
C VAL A 238 -6.92 28.99 1.06
N ALA A 239 -5.60 29.07 1.27
CA ALA A 239 -4.76 27.89 1.51
C ALA A 239 -5.19 27.10 2.76
N ILE A 240 -5.62 27.79 3.83
CA ILE A 240 -6.13 27.17 5.06
C ILE A 240 -7.42 26.40 4.78
N VAL A 241 -8.37 27.02 4.08
CA VAL A 241 -9.64 26.35 3.74
C VAL A 241 -9.37 25.10 2.92
N ILE A 242 -8.51 25.19 1.90
CA ILE A 242 -8.10 24.03 1.09
C ILE A 242 -7.41 22.97 1.97
N GLY A 243 -6.45 23.37 2.80
CA GLY A 243 -5.72 22.48 3.69
C GLY A 243 -6.64 21.73 4.67
N ILE A 244 -7.63 22.42 5.24
CA ILE A 244 -8.65 21.82 6.10
C ILE A 244 -9.47 20.78 5.32
N VAL A 245 -9.96 21.12 4.13
CA VAL A 245 -10.75 20.17 3.30
C VAL A 245 -9.96 18.91 3.00
N TYR A 246 -8.71 19.04 2.54
CA TYR A 246 -7.86 17.88 2.25
C TYR A 246 -7.50 17.07 3.50
N THR A 247 -7.28 17.74 4.64
CA THR A 247 -7.04 17.07 5.93
C THR A 247 -8.26 16.27 6.37
N LEU A 248 -9.48 16.78 6.19
CA LEU A 248 -10.71 16.05 6.51
C LEU A 248 -10.89 14.82 5.62
N ILE A 249 -10.62 14.95 4.31
CA ILE A 249 -10.62 13.81 3.38
C ILE A 249 -9.59 12.76 3.82
N ASP A 250 -8.39 13.20 4.19
CA ASP A 250 -7.32 12.31 4.66
C ASP A 250 -7.70 11.57 5.96
N ILE A 251 -8.26 12.29 6.94
CA ILE A 251 -8.80 11.69 8.17
C ILE A 251 -9.85 10.62 7.86
N MET A 252 -10.77 10.87 6.92
CA MET A 252 -11.75 9.87 6.49
C MET A 252 -11.07 8.58 5.99
N PHE A 253 -10.03 8.70 5.16
CA PHE A 253 -9.27 7.54 4.68
C PHE A 253 -8.48 6.85 5.79
N VAL A 254 -7.88 7.58 6.72
CA VAL A 254 -7.21 7.01 7.91
C VAL A 254 -8.20 6.23 8.76
N ILE A 255 -9.43 6.73 8.94
CA ILE A 255 -10.48 6.00 9.66
C ILE A 255 -10.79 4.67 8.98
N MET A 256 -10.84 4.64 7.64
CA MET A 256 -11.02 3.40 6.88
C MET A 256 -9.85 2.41 7.09
N LEU A 257 -8.63 2.91 7.29
CA LEU A 257 -7.45 2.08 7.55
C LEU A 257 -7.46 1.36 8.90
N PHE A 258 -8.25 1.79 9.89
CA PHE A 258 -8.37 1.04 11.15
C PHE A 258 -8.95 -0.36 10.96
N LYS A 259 -9.68 -0.61 9.86
CA LYS A 259 -10.16 -1.95 9.48
C LYS A 259 -9.07 -2.83 8.85
N VAL A 260 -7.95 -2.23 8.44
CA VAL A 260 -6.85 -2.91 7.76
C VAL A 260 -5.83 -3.41 8.78
N LYS A 261 -5.57 -4.72 8.72
CA LYS A 261 -4.49 -5.35 9.50
C LYS A 261 -3.20 -5.28 8.68
N ASP A 262 -2.48 -4.18 8.82
CA ASP A 262 -1.21 -3.92 8.12
C ASP A 262 -0.02 -4.44 8.93
N THR A 263 0.89 -5.15 8.24
CA THR A 263 2.15 -5.68 8.80
C THR A 263 3.35 -4.75 8.59
N TRP A 264 3.25 -3.78 7.69
CA TRP A 264 4.35 -2.90 7.28
C TRP A 264 4.38 -1.55 8.00
N GLY A 265 3.42 -1.30 8.88
CA GLY A 265 3.33 -0.05 9.65
C GLY A 265 2.92 1.18 8.83
N ILE A 266 2.55 1.01 7.56
CA ILE A 266 2.05 2.09 6.67
C ILE A 266 0.86 2.79 7.33
N LYS A 267 -0.05 2.05 7.97
CA LYS A 267 -1.19 2.67 8.68
C LYS A 267 -0.76 3.62 9.80
N TYR A 268 0.33 3.32 10.49
CA TYR A 268 0.82 4.13 11.62
C TYR A 268 1.60 5.34 11.10
N GLU A 269 2.38 5.17 10.03
CA GLU A 269 3.03 6.27 9.31
C GLU A 269 2.00 7.30 8.84
N THR A 270 0.95 6.84 8.15
CA THR A 270 -0.14 7.68 7.66
C THR A 270 -0.88 8.38 8.80
N LEU A 271 -1.25 7.65 9.86
CA LEU A 271 -1.92 8.24 11.03
C LEU A 271 -1.06 9.34 11.66
N PHE A 272 0.24 9.08 11.84
CA PHE A 272 1.17 10.05 12.40
C PHE A 272 1.28 11.31 11.52
N VAL A 273 1.48 11.14 10.21
CA VAL A 273 1.56 12.26 9.25
C VAL A 273 0.27 13.08 9.23
N THR A 274 -0.89 12.43 9.31
CA THR A 274 -2.20 13.11 9.35
C THR A 274 -2.35 13.98 10.60
N ILE A 275 -1.95 13.47 11.77
CA ILE A 275 -1.99 14.22 13.04
C ILE A 275 -1.05 15.42 12.97
N VAL A 276 0.17 15.22 12.44
CA VAL A 276 1.15 16.30 12.28
C VAL A 276 0.61 17.38 11.33
N TRP A 277 0.06 17.01 10.18
CA TRP A 277 -0.52 17.98 9.24
C TRP A 277 -1.70 18.74 9.84
N ALA A 278 -2.61 18.07 10.54
CA ALA A 278 -3.71 18.72 11.22
C ALA A 278 -3.21 19.77 12.24
N ALA A 279 -2.22 19.41 13.06
CA ALA A 279 -1.62 20.32 14.04
C ALA A 279 -0.92 21.52 13.37
N LEU A 280 -0.15 21.28 12.31
CA LEU A 280 0.58 22.32 11.58
C LEU A 280 -0.36 23.25 10.82
N ILE A 281 -1.45 22.75 10.25
CA ILE A 281 -2.47 23.59 9.58
C ILE A 281 -3.19 24.47 10.60
N ILE A 282 -3.54 23.93 11.77
CA ILE A 282 -4.14 24.71 12.86
C ILE A 282 -3.16 25.80 13.32
N LEU A 283 -1.89 25.46 13.55
CA LEU A 283 -0.87 26.41 13.96
C LEU A 283 -0.66 27.50 12.90
N PHE A 284 -0.58 27.13 11.63
CA PHE A 284 -0.47 28.07 10.51
C PHE A 284 -1.70 29.01 10.46
N ALA A 285 -2.90 28.46 10.63
CA ALA A 285 -4.14 29.23 10.67
C ALA A 285 -4.21 30.22 11.84
N VAL A 286 -3.72 29.82 13.02
CA VAL A 286 -3.62 30.72 14.16
C VAL A 286 -2.63 31.85 13.88
N LEU A 287 -1.39 31.54 13.46
CA LEU A 287 -0.36 32.55 13.28
C LEU A 287 -0.70 33.57 12.19
N ILE A 288 -1.24 33.13 11.05
CA ILE A 288 -1.61 34.04 9.97
C ILE A 288 -2.80 34.95 10.31
N ASN A 289 -3.58 34.62 11.34
CA ASN A 289 -4.71 35.45 11.76
C ASN A 289 -4.36 36.36 12.95
N ILE A 290 -3.14 36.28 13.50
CA ILE A 290 -2.66 37.21 14.53
C ILE A 290 -2.06 38.44 13.83
N PRO A 291 -2.70 39.64 13.92
CA PRO A 291 -2.23 40.82 13.19
C PRO A 291 -0.81 41.24 13.55
N VAL A 292 -0.48 41.17 14.85
CA VAL A 292 0.86 41.47 15.38
C VAL A 292 1.92 40.56 14.75
N TYR A 293 1.61 39.28 14.57
CA TYR A 293 2.52 38.33 13.96
C TYR A 293 2.80 38.69 12.50
N ASN A 294 1.74 38.93 11.72
CA ASN A 294 1.87 39.30 10.31
C ASN A 294 2.63 40.62 10.09
N GLN A 295 2.46 41.58 10.99
CA GLN A 295 3.06 42.91 10.87
C GLN A 295 4.51 42.96 11.36
N GLU A 296 4.86 42.21 12.39
CA GLU A 296 6.18 42.31 13.02
C GLU A 296 7.02 41.04 12.86
N TYR A 297 6.45 39.88 13.18
CA TYR A 297 7.21 38.64 13.36
C TYR A 297 7.40 37.83 12.07
N ASP A 298 6.47 37.94 11.12
CA ASP A 298 6.51 37.19 9.87
C ASP A 298 7.76 37.54 9.01
N TYR A 299 8.34 38.73 9.20
CA TYR A 299 9.60 39.15 8.58
C TYR A 299 10.84 38.43 9.14
N TYR A 300 10.78 37.97 10.39
CA TYR A 300 11.85 37.22 11.05
C TYR A 300 11.67 35.72 10.89
N PHE A 301 10.44 35.25 11.08
CA PHE A 301 10.07 33.84 10.93
C PHE A 301 8.80 33.76 10.08
N PRO A 302 8.94 33.60 8.76
CA PRO A 302 7.79 33.47 7.87
C PRO A 302 6.92 32.27 8.28
N CYS A 303 5.63 32.50 8.51
CA CYS A 303 4.70 31.48 8.99
C CYS A 303 4.65 30.23 8.10
N PHE A 304 4.99 30.34 6.82
CA PHE A 304 5.04 29.18 5.93
C PHE A 304 6.14 28.16 6.30
N TYR A 305 7.14 28.55 7.11
CA TYR A 305 8.08 27.59 7.68
C TYR A 305 7.38 26.50 8.50
N ILE A 306 6.18 26.77 9.03
CA ILE A 306 5.34 25.75 9.66
C ILE A 306 4.96 24.65 8.65
N LEU A 307 4.59 25.03 7.43
CA LEU A 307 4.25 24.07 6.38
C LEU A 307 5.50 23.31 5.89
N PHE A 308 6.65 23.97 5.89
CA PHE A 308 7.94 23.34 5.55
C PHE A 308 8.32 22.23 6.53
N ILE A 309 8.09 22.45 7.81
CA ILE A 309 8.25 21.41 8.84
C ILE A 309 7.35 20.22 8.49
N GLY A 310 6.12 20.46 8.02
CA GLY A 310 5.20 19.42 7.54
C GLY A 310 5.79 18.61 6.38
N PHE A 311 6.23 19.27 5.31
CA PHE A 311 6.86 18.60 4.16
C PHE A 311 8.12 17.81 4.55
N PHE A 312 8.92 18.34 5.47
CA PHE A 312 10.12 17.65 5.95
C PHE A 312 9.78 16.41 6.77
N ILE A 313 8.88 16.52 7.76
CA ILE A 313 8.45 15.40 8.59
C ILE A 313 7.80 14.31 7.73
N GLU A 314 6.90 14.68 6.82
CA GLU A 314 6.24 13.72 5.96
C GLU A 314 7.23 13.01 5.03
N GLY A 315 8.12 13.74 4.34
CA GLY A 315 9.12 13.05 3.50
C GLY A 315 10.14 12.24 4.31
N LEU A 316 10.39 12.58 5.58
CA LEU A 316 11.17 11.76 6.50
C LEU A 316 10.45 10.45 6.82
N VAL A 317 9.19 10.52 7.23
CA VAL A 317 8.38 9.36 7.65
C VAL A 317 7.98 8.48 6.46
N CYS A 318 7.59 9.08 5.33
CA CYS A 318 7.04 8.38 4.18
C CYS A 318 8.08 8.04 3.10
N GLY A 319 9.21 8.75 3.06
CA GLY A 319 10.26 8.56 2.07
C GLY A 319 11.53 7.96 2.67
N LEU A 320 12.19 8.71 3.55
CA LEU A 320 13.50 8.33 4.08
C LEU A 320 13.43 7.09 4.99
N LEU A 321 12.50 7.05 5.94
CA LEU A 321 12.39 5.94 6.90
C LEU A 321 12.16 4.59 6.20
N PRO A 322 11.22 4.42 5.25
CA PRO A 322 11.07 3.18 4.50
C PRO A 322 12.30 2.83 3.66
N ALA A 323 13.01 3.83 3.11
CA ALA A 323 14.26 3.61 2.40
C ALA A 323 15.37 3.08 3.33
N LEU A 324 15.50 3.65 4.54
CA LEU A 324 16.44 3.17 5.56
C LEU A 324 16.08 1.77 6.06
N LEU A 325 14.79 1.51 6.31
CA LEU A 325 14.31 0.18 6.70
C LEU A 325 14.57 -0.87 5.63
N SER A 326 14.66 -0.47 4.35
CA SER A 326 15.03 -1.39 3.28
C SER A 326 16.44 -1.97 3.44
N PHE A 327 17.34 -1.32 4.18
CA PHE A 327 18.71 -1.79 4.40
C PHE A 327 18.85 -2.78 5.56
N LYS A 328 17.85 -2.89 6.44
CA LYS A 328 17.86 -3.95 7.46
C LYS A 328 17.85 -5.27 6.72
N SER A 329 18.99 -5.97 6.78
CA SER A 329 19.37 -7.04 5.88
C SER A 329 18.32 -8.15 5.86
N SER A 330 18.03 -8.65 4.65
CA SER A 330 17.48 -9.99 4.53
C SER A 330 18.41 -10.94 5.27
N PRO A 331 17.89 -11.83 6.11
CA PRO A 331 18.73 -12.79 6.81
C PRO A 331 19.60 -13.58 5.81
N SER A 332 20.80 -13.97 6.23
CA SER A 332 21.77 -14.71 5.41
C SER A 332 21.15 -15.98 4.82
N GLN A 333 21.65 -16.44 3.66
CA GLN A 333 21.19 -17.69 3.00
C GLN A 333 21.14 -18.90 3.94
N GLU A 334 22.05 -18.98 4.91
CA GLU A 334 22.06 -20.02 5.92
C GLU A 334 20.78 -20.03 6.78
N LYS A 335 20.31 -18.84 7.16
CA LYS A 335 19.03 -18.68 7.85
C LYS A 335 17.84 -19.03 6.94
N GLN A 336 17.97 -18.87 5.62
CA GLN A 336 16.92 -19.28 4.68
C GLN A 336 16.75 -20.81 4.65
N LEU A 337 17.83 -21.57 4.79
CA LEU A 337 17.77 -23.04 4.85
C LEU A 337 17.15 -23.53 6.17
N GLU A 338 17.52 -22.91 7.29
CA GLU A 338 16.86 -23.19 8.58
C GLU A 338 15.36 -22.83 8.51
N ASN A 339 15.05 -21.71 7.86
CA ASN A 339 13.68 -21.27 7.63
C ASN A 339 12.89 -22.20 6.70
N SER A 340 13.52 -22.92 5.74
CA SER A 340 12.77 -23.83 4.86
C SER A 340 12.22 -25.02 5.64
N ASN A 341 12.98 -25.57 6.58
CA ASN A 341 12.50 -26.65 7.45
C ASN A 341 11.38 -26.15 8.37
N GLY A 342 11.53 -24.95 8.92
CA GLY A 342 10.49 -24.29 9.72
C GLY A 342 9.21 -24.05 8.91
N LEU A 343 9.33 -23.57 7.67
CA LEU A 343 8.18 -23.33 6.80
C LEU A 343 7.43 -24.65 6.52
N GLN A 344 8.15 -25.72 6.15
CA GLN A 344 7.53 -27.01 5.85
C GLN A 344 6.71 -27.53 7.06
N SER A 345 7.26 -27.42 8.28
CA SER A 345 6.53 -27.82 9.50
C SER A 345 5.21 -27.06 9.72
N ILE A 346 5.13 -25.81 9.26
CA ILE A 346 3.90 -25.00 9.31
C ILE A 346 2.94 -25.39 8.19
N LEU A 347 3.47 -25.75 7.02
CA LEU A 347 2.67 -26.15 5.87
C LEU A 347 2.07 -27.56 6.02
N ASP A 348 2.76 -28.46 6.70
CA ASP A 348 2.31 -29.85 6.90
C ASP A 348 1.12 -29.97 7.86
N VAL A 349 1.02 -29.07 8.84
CA VAL A 349 -0.05 -29.10 9.86
C VAL A 349 -1.17 -28.12 9.51
N ASP A 350 -2.37 -28.63 9.22
CA ASP A 350 -3.54 -27.84 8.80
C ASP A 350 -3.87 -26.65 9.71
N ALA A 351 -3.82 -26.86 11.03
CA ALA A 351 -4.08 -25.81 12.02
C ALA A 351 -3.04 -24.67 11.96
N TYR A 352 -1.78 -25.00 11.73
CA TYR A 352 -0.69 -24.02 11.63
C TYR A 352 -0.74 -23.31 10.29
N ARG A 353 -1.02 -24.05 9.22
CA ARG A 353 -1.24 -23.51 7.88
C ARG A 353 -2.39 -22.51 7.85
N ALA A 354 -3.50 -22.75 8.54
CA ALA A 354 -4.61 -21.80 8.66
C ALA A 354 -4.20 -20.50 9.39
N LYS A 355 -3.39 -20.59 10.44
CA LYS A 355 -2.80 -19.43 11.14
C LYS A 355 -1.85 -18.66 10.20
N PHE A 356 -1.05 -19.36 9.41
CA PHE A 356 -0.14 -18.75 8.44
C PHE A 356 -0.88 -18.12 7.25
N LEU A 357 -1.97 -18.72 6.77
CA LEU A 357 -2.85 -18.13 5.77
C LEU A 357 -3.46 -16.82 6.27
N THR A 358 -3.92 -16.80 7.52
CA THR A 358 -4.41 -15.58 8.17
C THR A 358 -3.35 -14.48 8.20
N PHE A 359 -2.08 -14.84 8.38
CA PHE A 359 -0.96 -13.91 8.27
C PHE A 359 -0.74 -13.45 6.83
N CYS A 360 -0.70 -14.35 5.85
CA CYS A 360 -0.50 -14.02 4.42
C CYS A 360 -1.59 -13.06 3.89
N VAL A 361 -2.85 -13.22 4.34
CA VAL A 361 -3.94 -12.28 4.03
C VAL A 361 -3.66 -10.87 4.57
N ARG A 362 -3.09 -10.75 5.77
CA ARG A 362 -2.69 -9.46 6.39
C ARG A 362 -1.46 -8.86 5.71
N SER A 363 -0.59 -9.71 5.18
CA SER A 363 0.61 -9.32 4.42
C SER A 363 0.33 -9.11 2.93
N PHE A 364 -0.93 -9.18 2.50
CA PHE A 364 -1.39 -8.97 1.13
C PHE A 364 -0.81 -9.93 0.09
N CYS A 365 -0.52 -11.17 0.49
CA CYS A 365 0.07 -12.20 -0.36
C CYS A 365 -0.49 -13.63 -0.12
N PRO A 366 -1.82 -13.82 0.01
CA PRO A 366 -2.38 -15.17 0.24
C PRO A 366 -2.23 -16.11 -0.95
N GLU A 367 -2.04 -15.60 -2.17
CA GLU A 367 -2.06 -16.38 -3.41
C GLU A 367 -1.06 -17.54 -3.44
N ASN A 368 0.16 -17.34 -2.94
CA ASN A 368 1.20 -18.38 -2.96
C ASN A 368 0.80 -19.59 -2.11
N LEU A 369 0.26 -19.35 -0.91
CA LEU A 369 -0.18 -20.43 -0.02
C LEU A 369 -1.41 -21.14 -0.56
N LEU A 370 -2.36 -20.36 -1.06
CA LEU A 370 -3.58 -20.87 -1.68
C LEU A 370 -3.29 -21.75 -2.91
N CYS A 371 -2.33 -21.36 -3.74
CA CYS A 371 -1.88 -22.16 -4.89
C CYS A 371 -1.15 -23.42 -4.43
N TRP A 372 -0.24 -23.30 -3.46
CA TRP A 372 0.49 -24.45 -2.92
C TRP A 372 -0.46 -25.52 -2.38
N GLU A 373 -1.48 -25.13 -1.61
CA GLU A 373 -2.49 -26.06 -1.10
C GLU A 373 -3.28 -26.76 -2.20
N ASP A 374 -3.62 -26.05 -3.29
CA ASP A 374 -4.31 -26.66 -4.43
C ASP A 374 -3.38 -27.63 -5.19
N ILE A 375 -2.07 -27.35 -5.26
CA ILE A 375 -1.06 -28.29 -5.80
C ILE A 375 -0.94 -29.54 -4.93
N GLN A 376 -0.97 -29.43 -3.59
CA GLN A 376 -0.94 -30.61 -2.72
C GLN A 376 -2.15 -31.51 -2.95
N LYS A 377 -3.32 -30.94 -3.26
CA LYS A 377 -4.50 -31.71 -3.65
C LYS A 377 -4.29 -32.39 -5.01
N TYR A 378 -3.68 -31.70 -5.96
CA TYR A 378 -3.36 -32.26 -7.28
C TYR A 378 -2.43 -33.46 -7.16
N ASN A 379 -1.42 -33.38 -6.30
CA ASN A 379 -0.49 -34.48 -6.03
C ASN A 379 -1.18 -35.71 -5.40
N ARG A 380 -2.33 -35.52 -4.74
CA ARG A 380 -3.12 -36.62 -4.14
C ARG A 380 -4.17 -37.20 -5.10
N THR A 381 -4.46 -36.55 -6.22
CA THR A 381 -5.45 -37.03 -7.19
C THR A 381 -4.91 -38.24 -7.95
N ALA A 382 -5.54 -39.41 -7.75
CA ALA A 382 -5.09 -40.67 -8.36
C ALA A 382 -5.43 -40.77 -9.86
N HIS A 383 -6.65 -40.36 -10.26
CA HIS A 383 -7.11 -40.48 -11.64
C HIS A 383 -6.46 -39.43 -12.55
N ALA A 384 -5.83 -39.89 -13.65
CA ALA A 384 -5.08 -39.03 -14.56
C ALA A 384 -5.96 -37.97 -15.25
N GLU A 385 -7.21 -38.27 -15.57
CA GLU A 385 -8.16 -37.33 -16.18
C GLU A 385 -8.57 -36.22 -15.21
N SER A 386 -9.03 -36.58 -14.01
CA SER A 386 -9.33 -35.61 -12.95
C SER A 386 -8.10 -34.77 -12.59
N ARG A 387 -6.90 -35.37 -12.62
CA ARG A 387 -5.65 -34.67 -12.39
C ARG A 387 -5.35 -33.63 -13.49
N ALA A 388 -5.55 -33.99 -14.77
CA ALA A 388 -5.40 -33.07 -15.89
C ALA A 388 -6.37 -31.87 -15.79
N GLU A 389 -7.65 -32.14 -15.50
CA GLU A 389 -8.67 -31.12 -15.28
C GLU A 389 -8.30 -30.21 -14.11
N PHE A 390 -7.79 -30.78 -13.02
CA PHE A 390 -7.43 -30.02 -11.83
C PHE A 390 -6.16 -29.17 -12.03
N ALA A 391 -5.18 -29.64 -12.82
CA ALA A 391 -4.08 -28.80 -13.26
C ALA A 391 -4.56 -27.61 -14.11
N GLU A 392 -5.47 -27.82 -15.05
CA GLU A 392 -6.05 -26.73 -15.84
C GLU A 392 -6.81 -25.73 -14.95
N LEU A 393 -7.53 -26.19 -13.93
CA LEU A 393 -8.17 -25.34 -12.93
C LEU A 393 -7.13 -24.47 -12.20
N ILE A 394 -6.03 -25.05 -11.72
CA ILE A 394 -4.95 -24.33 -11.04
C ILE A 394 -4.36 -23.25 -11.97
N LEU A 395 -4.08 -23.59 -13.23
CA LEU A 395 -3.54 -22.63 -14.20
C LEU A 395 -4.50 -21.47 -14.46
N ASN A 396 -5.79 -21.75 -14.63
CA ASN A 396 -6.83 -20.73 -14.80
C ASN A 396 -6.99 -19.82 -13.57
N LYS A 397 -6.82 -20.38 -12.38
CA LYS A 397 -7.06 -19.70 -11.11
C LYS A 397 -5.87 -18.86 -10.63
N PHE A 398 -4.65 -19.30 -10.90
CA PHE A 398 -3.42 -18.71 -10.34
C PHE A 398 -2.41 -18.25 -11.38
N VAL A 399 -2.43 -18.77 -12.62
CA VAL A 399 -1.31 -18.56 -13.56
C VAL A 399 -1.67 -17.66 -14.74
N ARG A 400 -2.80 -17.93 -15.42
CA ARG A 400 -3.18 -17.22 -16.65
C ARG A 400 -3.34 -15.72 -16.39
N ASP A 401 -3.09 -14.91 -17.42
CA ASP A 401 -3.23 -13.46 -17.31
C ASP A 401 -4.67 -13.07 -16.97
N GLY A 402 -4.83 -12.25 -15.93
CA GLY A 402 -6.15 -11.87 -15.42
C GLY A 402 -6.82 -12.93 -14.54
N ALA A 403 -6.10 -13.98 -14.14
CA ALA A 403 -6.55 -14.96 -13.17
C ALA A 403 -6.98 -14.28 -11.85
N PRO A 404 -8.06 -14.75 -11.20
CA PRO A 404 -8.62 -14.10 -10.01
C PRO A 404 -7.64 -14.05 -8.84
N VAL A 405 -6.74 -15.03 -8.74
CA VAL A 405 -5.73 -15.16 -7.70
C VAL A 405 -4.33 -15.26 -8.34
N GLN A 406 -4.09 -14.47 -9.40
CA GLN A 406 -2.85 -14.49 -10.17
C GLN A 406 -1.59 -14.35 -9.29
N LEU A 407 -0.63 -15.26 -9.49
CA LEU A 407 0.69 -15.27 -8.86
C LEU A 407 1.63 -14.24 -9.48
N ASN A 408 2.54 -13.70 -8.68
CA ASN A 408 3.56 -12.77 -9.13
C ASN A 408 4.80 -13.51 -9.66
N MET A 409 4.70 -14.05 -10.87
CA MET A 409 5.78 -14.82 -11.52
C MET A 409 6.75 -13.94 -12.34
N PRO A 410 8.06 -14.28 -12.37
CA PRO A 410 8.99 -13.63 -13.29
C PRO A 410 8.73 -14.05 -14.74
N ALA A 411 9.10 -13.19 -15.70
CA ALA A 411 8.89 -13.45 -17.13
C ALA A 411 9.58 -14.75 -17.61
N SER A 412 10.70 -15.13 -17.00
CA SER A 412 11.40 -16.40 -17.28
C SER A 412 10.57 -17.64 -16.95
N PHE A 413 9.54 -17.51 -16.10
CA PHE A 413 8.66 -18.62 -15.74
C PHE A 413 7.68 -18.97 -16.89
N LYS A 414 7.51 -18.09 -17.89
CA LYS A 414 6.60 -18.32 -19.03
C LYS A 414 6.93 -19.60 -19.81
N GLN A 415 8.21 -19.92 -19.97
CA GLN A 415 8.64 -21.15 -20.65
C GLN A 415 8.13 -22.39 -19.91
N LYS A 416 8.25 -22.42 -18.58
CA LYS A 416 7.76 -23.53 -17.75
C LYS A 416 6.24 -23.68 -17.83
N ILE A 417 5.50 -22.57 -17.93
CA ILE A 417 4.06 -22.60 -18.14
C ILE A 417 3.70 -23.14 -19.53
N GLN A 418 4.48 -22.83 -20.56
CA GLN A 418 4.29 -23.40 -21.90
C GLN A 418 4.54 -24.92 -21.91
N GLU A 419 5.56 -25.39 -21.20
CA GLU A 419 5.81 -26.82 -21.01
C GLU A 419 4.63 -27.52 -20.31
N ILE A 420 4.10 -26.90 -19.24
CA ILE A 420 2.92 -27.43 -18.54
C ILE A 420 1.70 -27.49 -19.48
N ASN A 421 1.41 -26.41 -20.20
CA ASN A 421 0.28 -26.39 -21.15
C ASN A 421 0.46 -27.44 -22.26
N SER A 422 1.68 -27.61 -22.78
CA SER A 422 1.94 -28.60 -23.85
C SER A 422 1.70 -30.03 -23.37
N ALA A 423 2.06 -30.34 -22.12
CA ALA A 423 1.77 -31.63 -21.52
C ALA A 423 0.26 -31.86 -21.32
N LEU A 424 -0.49 -30.83 -20.92
CA LEU A 424 -1.95 -30.93 -20.79
C LEU A 424 -2.65 -31.09 -22.14
N GLU A 425 -2.20 -30.41 -23.19
CA GLU A 425 -2.74 -30.58 -24.54
C GLU A 425 -2.41 -31.97 -25.11
N SER A 426 -1.23 -32.52 -24.80
CA SER A 426 -0.86 -33.90 -25.17
C SER A 426 -1.74 -34.93 -24.46
N PHE A 427 -2.10 -34.70 -23.18
CA PHE A 427 -3.08 -35.53 -22.46
C PHE A 427 -4.46 -35.48 -23.15
N LYS A 428 -4.91 -34.29 -23.56
CA LYS A 428 -6.22 -34.13 -24.23
C LYS A 428 -6.27 -34.81 -25.59
N ALA A 429 -5.20 -34.72 -26.38
CA ALA A 429 -5.12 -35.28 -27.73
C ALA A 429 -4.92 -36.80 -27.71
N ASP A 430 -3.94 -37.28 -26.95
CA ASP A 430 -3.43 -38.66 -27.07
C ASP A 430 -3.72 -39.51 -25.82
N LYS A 431 -4.39 -38.96 -24.80
CA LYS A 431 -4.63 -39.59 -23.49
C LYS A 431 -3.35 -40.09 -22.80
N GLN A 432 -2.19 -39.50 -23.13
CA GLN A 432 -0.94 -39.79 -22.44
C GLN A 432 -1.02 -39.33 -20.98
N PRO A 433 -0.60 -40.15 -19.99
CA PRO A 433 -0.76 -39.83 -18.58
C PRO A 433 -0.03 -38.54 -18.19
N VAL A 434 -0.68 -37.70 -17.38
CA VAL A 434 -0.08 -36.46 -16.87
C VAL A 434 1.01 -36.80 -15.84
N PRO A 435 2.25 -36.29 -16.00
CA PRO A 435 3.32 -36.51 -15.02
C PRO A 435 2.91 -36.05 -13.60
N ASP A 436 3.24 -36.86 -12.59
CA ASP A 436 2.98 -36.52 -11.18
C ASP A 436 3.64 -35.19 -10.79
N ASN A 437 4.81 -34.91 -11.35
CA ASN A 437 5.61 -33.71 -11.07
C ASN A 437 5.33 -32.54 -12.02
N LEU A 438 4.24 -32.57 -12.81
CA LEU A 438 3.92 -31.51 -13.77
C LEU A 438 3.92 -30.11 -13.14
N LEU A 439 3.36 -29.98 -11.93
CA LEU A 439 3.24 -28.70 -11.22
C LEU A 439 4.40 -28.40 -10.25
N LEU A 440 5.41 -29.28 -10.16
CA LEU A 440 6.56 -29.10 -9.27
C LEU A 440 7.29 -27.75 -9.47
N PRO A 441 7.49 -27.24 -10.70
CA PRO A 441 8.11 -25.93 -10.87
C PRO A 441 7.28 -24.79 -10.26
N LEU A 442 5.94 -24.91 -10.31
CA LEU A 442 5.01 -23.92 -9.74
C LEU A 442 4.99 -24.02 -8.21
N GLU A 443 5.02 -25.24 -7.67
CA GLU A 443 5.15 -25.49 -6.25
C GLU A 443 6.42 -24.86 -5.66
N ASN A 444 7.57 -25.12 -6.31
CA ASN A 444 8.85 -24.55 -5.91
C ASN A 444 8.85 -23.01 -5.94
N HIS A 445 8.13 -22.42 -6.89
CA HIS A 445 7.95 -20.97 -6.92
C HIS A 445 7.12 -20.47 -5.73
N CYS A 446 6.00 -21.14 -5.42
CA CYS A 446 5.18 -20.80 -4.26
C CYS A 446 5.96 -20.91 -2.95
N ILE A 447 6.71 -22.00 -2.73
CA ILE A 447 7.52 -22.20 -1.52
C ILE A 447 8.57 -21.10 -1.36
N ARG A 448 9.29 -20.77 -2.44
CA ARG A 448 10.29 -19.69 -2.43
C ARG A 448 9.67 -18.35 -2.03
N ASP A 449 8.53 -18.01 -2.61
CA ASP A 449 7.84 -16.75 -2.33
C ASP A 449 7.17 -16.74 -0.94
N LEU A 450 6.78 -17.90 -0.42
CA LEU A 450 6.32 -18.07 0.96
C LEU A 450 7.45 -17.90 1.98
N GLY A 451 8.71 -18.15 1.61
CA GLY A 451 9.87 -17.93 2.47
C GLY A 451 9.95 -16.49 3.01
N ASP A 452 9.74 -15.49 2.16
CA ASP A 452 9.70 -14.06 2.57
C ASP A 452 8.52 -13.76 3.52
N SER A 453 7.39 -14.44 3.32
CA SER A 453 6.23 -14.30 4.22
C SER A 453 6.50 -14.98 5.56
N PHE A 454 7.16 -16.14 5.54
CA PHE A 454 7.51 -16.91 6.73
C PHE A 454 8.53 -16.18 7.61
N GLU A 455 9.57 -15.59 7.03
CA GLU A 455 10.54 -14.75 7.73
C GLU A 455 9.90 -13.60 8.52
N ARG A 456 8.77 -13.09 8.05
CA ARG A 456 7.98 -12.08 8.77
C ARG A 456 7.02 -12.70 9.78
N PHE A 457 6.49 -13.88 9.47
CA PHE A 457 5.59 -14.61 10.36
C PHE A 457 6.26 -15.05 11.65
N ILE A 458 7.53 -15.47 11.60
CA ILE A 458 8.29 -15.91 12.79
C ILE A 458 8.43 -14.82 13.86
N LEU A 459 8.33 -13.55 13.47
CA LEU A 459 8.39 -12.40 14.37
C LEU A 459 7.05 -12.10 15.05
N THR A 460 5.99 -12.84 14.71
CA THR A 460 4.65 -12.59 15.23
C THR A 460 4.33 -13.43 16.46
N ARG A 461 3.46 -12.91 17.34
CA ARG A 461 2.92 -13.67 18.48
C ARG A 461 2.22 -14.97 18.05
N ALA A 462 1.65 -15.00 16.84
CA ALA A 462 0.97 -16.19 16.32
C ALA A 462 1.97 -17.35 16.14
N TYR A 463 3.16 -17.08 15.59
CA TYR A 463 4.21 -18.09 15.47
C TYR A 463 4.76 -18.50 16.84
N THR A 464 4.98 -17.54 17.75
CA THR A 464 5.39 -17.87 19.14
C THR A 464 4.41 -18.82 19.81
N ASN A 465 3.10 -18.66 19.59
CA ASN A 465 2.09 -19.57 20.12
C ASN A 465 2.17 -20.96 19.47
N ILE A 466 2.41 -21.03 18.16
CA ILE A 466 2.62 -22.32 17.46
C ILE A 466 3.86 -23.04 18.02
N GLN A 467 4.96 -22.32 18.24
CA GLN A 467 6.17 -22.91 18.83
C GLN A 467 5.92 -23.47 20.23
N LYS A 468 5.13 -22.78 21.05
CA LYS A 468 4.69 -23.31 22.36
C LYS A 468 3.83 -24.56 22.23
N GLU A 469 2.88 -24.58 21.29
CA GLU A 469 2.05 -25.75 21.01
C GLU A 469 2.91 -26.95 20.57
N ILE A 470 3.88 -26.74 19.67
CA ILE A 470 4.83 -27.77 19.23
C ILE A 470 5.66 -28.30 20.40
N GLN A 471 6.17 -27.42 21.26
CA GLN A 471 6.96 -27.84 22.42
C GLN A 471 6.13 -28.68 23.40
N ILE A 472 4.89 -28.25 23.70
CA ILE A 472 3.98 -29.01 24.57
C ILE A 472 3.71 -30.41 24.01
N GLN A 473 3.49 -30.54 22.69
CA GLN A 473 3.29 -31.84 22.04
C GLN A 473 4.53 -32.73 22.14
N LYS A 474 5.73 -32.16 21.96
CA LYS A 474 6.99 -32.90 22.14
C LYS A 474 7.15 -33.39 23.58
N ASP A 475 6.91 -32.53 24.56
CA ASP A 475 7.02 -32.87 25.98
C ASP A 475 5.99 -33.96 26.37
N GLN A 476 4.78 -33.91 25.81
CA GLN A 476 3.76 -34.95 25.99
C GLN A 476 4.17 -36.29 25.38
N ASN A 477 4.75 -36.30 24.18
CA ASN A 477 5.20 -37.53 23.53
C ASN A 477 6.37 -38.18 24.30
N VAL A 478 7.31 -37.37 24.80
CA VAL A 478 8.41 -37.87 25.65
C VAL A 478 7.85 -38.51 26.93
N LEU A 479 6.86 -37.87 27.57
CA LEU A 479 6.22 -38.43 28.77
C LEU A 479 5.49 -39.75 28.48
N LEU A 480 4.83 -39.87 27.33
CA LEU A 480 4.16 -41.11 26.90
C LEU A 480 5.15 -42.24 26.62
N GLU A 481 6.31 -41.93 26.03
CA GLU A 481 7.40 -42.89 25.82
C GLU A 481 8.03 -43.34 27.16
N GLU A 482 8.28 -42.41 28.08
CA GLU A 482 8.86 -42.71 29.40
C GLU A 482 7.94 -43.55 30.29
N THR A 483 6.62 -43.39 30.16
CA THR A 483 5.62 -44.12 30.96
C THR A 483 5.29 -45.50 30.41
N GLY A 484 5.82 -45.88 29.22
CA GLY A 484 5.47 -47.13 28.56
C GLY A 484 4.01 -47.23 28.12
N LEU A 485 3.27 -46.10 28.16
CA LEU A 485 1.85 -46.05 27.81
C LEU A 485 1.60 -46.13 26.30
N ASN A 486 2.65 -46.05 25.47
CA ASN A 486 2.54 -46.21 24.02
C ASN A 486 2.38 -47.69 23.57
N GLU A 487 2.59 -48.68 24.45
CA GLU A 487 2.50 -50.12 24.12
C GLU A 487 1.18 -50.78 24.55
N ILE A 488 0.23 -50.02 25.10
CA ILE A 488 -1.12 -50.49 25.48
C ILE A 488 -2.14 -49.95 24.49
#